data_AF-A0A952WDU8-F1
#
_entry.id   AF-A0A952WDU8-F1
#
_cell.length_a   1.000
_cell.length_b   1.000
_cell.length_c   1.000
_cell.angle_alpha   90.00
_cell.angle_beta   90.00
_cell.angle_gamma   90.00
#
_symmetry.space_group_name_H-M   'P 1'
#
loop_
_entity.id
_entity.type
_entity.pdbx_description
1 polymer ?
#
loop_
_entity_poly.entity_id
_entity_poly.type
_entity_poly.pdbx_seq_one_letter_code
_entity_poly.pdbx_strand_id
1 'polypeptide(L)'
;MEPWWTAQQAGMIGGIGGAAIGVAGAAIGSMSFLIARGKGKPVIVGAMVAMVVLGAVLLTAGVVAAIKGQPYHVYYPLLLGGFISACVFGALTPMVMGRYRAAEVRRLQAEELRRS
;
A
#
# COMPACT_ATOMS: atom_id res chain seq x y z
N MET A 1 5.38 -23.31 -22.41
CA MET A 1 4.18 -22.84 -21.68
C MET A 1 3.67 -21.61 -22.42
N GLU A 2 2.37 -21.50 -22.68
CA GLU A 2 1.83 -20.30 -23.30
C GLU A 2 1.89 -19.11 -22.32
N PRO A 3 2.32 -17.92 -22.77
CA PRO A 3 2.31 -16.72 -21.93
C PRO A 3 0.88 -16.40 -21.49
N TRP A 4 0.70 -16.02 -20.22
CA TRP A 4 -0.61 -15.56 -19.73
C TRP A 4 -1.12 -14.32 -20.46
N TRP A 5 -0.19 -13.46 -20.92
CA TRP A 5 -0.49 -12.26 -21.69
C TRP A 5 0.71 -11.86 -22.55
N THR A 6 0.45 -11.02 -23.54
CA THR A 6 1.47 -10.49 -24.45
C THR A 6 2.34 -9.40 -23.80
N ALA A 7 3.48 -9.07 -24.41
CA ALA A 7 4.34 -7.98 -23.95
C ALA A 7 3.63 -6.61 -23.96
N GLN A 8 2.72 -6.37 -24.91
CA GLN A 8 1.91 -5.14 -24.95
C GLN A 8 0.94 -5.09 -23.76
N GLN A 9 0.25 -6.20 -23.47
CA GLN A 9 -0.63 -6.30 -22.31
C GLN A 9 0.15 -6.14 -21.00
N ALA A 10 1.36 -6.70 -20.92
CA ALA A 10 2.24 -6.49 -19.77
C ALA A 10 2.57 -5.00 -19.54
N GLY A 11 2.87 -4.26 -20.62
CA GLY A 11 3.09 -2.82 -20.56
C GLY A 11 1.85 -2.06 -20.04
N MET A 12 0.66 -2.43 -20.49
CA MET A 12 -0.59 -1.84 -20.02
C MET A 12 -0.88 -2.16 -18.55
N ILE A 13 -0.69 -3.43 -18.13
CA ILE A 13 -0.86 -3.86 -16.74
C ILE A 13 0.11 -3.11 -15.83
N GLY A 14 1.38 -3.02 -16.23
CA GLY A 14 2.41 -2.29 -15.48
C GLY A 14 2.10 -0.79 -15.40
N GLY A 15 1.73 -0.16 -16.50
CA GLY A 15 1.41 1.27 -16.55
C GLY A 15 0.16 1.64 -15.76
N ILE A 16 -0.96 0.95 -16.02
CA ILE A 16 -2.24 1.19 -15.34
C ILE A 16 -2.13 0.79 -13.86
N GLY A 17 -1.58 -0.38 -13.58
CA GLY A 17 -1.41 -0.87 -12.22
C GLY A 17 -0.50 0.03 -11.40
N GLY A 18 0.64 0.44 -11.95
CA GLY A 18 1.56 1.38 -11.32
C GLY A 18 0.92 2.75 -11.07
N ALA A 19 0.19 3.29 -12.04
CA ALA A 19 -0.54 4.54 -11.88
C ALA A 19 -1.62 4.45 -10.80
N ALA A 20 -2.40 3.36 -10.76
CA ALA A 20 -3.41 3.15 -9.74
C ALA A 20 -2.81 3.09 -8.32
N ILE A 21 -1.71 2.36 -8.15
CA ILE A 21 -0.97 2.29 -6.87
C ILE A 21 -0.45 3.69 -6.48
N GLY A 22 0.14 4.42 -7.43
CA GLY A 22 0.66 5.77 -7.21
C GLY A 22 -0.43 6.75 -6.79
N VAL A 23 -1.57 6.75 -7.48
CA VAL A 23 -2.73 7.60 -7.16
C VAL A 23 -3.30 7.25 -5.78
N ALA A 24 -3.40 5.96 -5.45
CA ALA A 24 -3.85 5.55 -4.12
C ALA A 24 -2.88 6.00 -3.02
N GLY A 25 -1.57 5.89 -3.26
CA GLY A 25 -0.55 6.41 -2.35
C GLY A 25 -0.65 7.92 -2.16
N ALA A 26 -0.85 8.68 -3.24
CA ALA A 26 -1.04 10.13 -3.19
C ALA A 26 -2.32 10.51 -2.43
N ALA A 27 -3.43 9.79 -2.64
CA ALA A 27 -4.69 10.00 -1.94
C ALA A 27 -4.55 9.73 -0.43
N ILE A 28 -3.84 8.68 -0.03
CA ILE A 28 -3.55 8.41 1.39
C ILE A 28 -2.62 9.48 1.97
N GLY A 29 -1.59 9.89 1.23
CA GLY A 29 -0.63 10.89 1.66
C GLY A 29 -1.22 12.29 1.84
N SER A 30 -2.16 12.70 0.97
CA SER A 30 -2.85 13.98 1.07
C SER A 30 -3.72 14.10 2.33
N MET A 31 -4.14 12.96 2.90
CA MET A 31 -4.86 12.88 4.18
C MET A 31 -3.94 13.00 5.41
N SER A 32 -2.66 13.35 5.24
CA SER A 32 -1.71 13.56 6.35
C SER A 32 -2.20 14.52 7.43
N PHE A 33 -3.00 15.53 7.07
CA PHE A 33 -3.61 16.45 8.04
C PHE A 33 -4.63 15.76 8.97
N LEU A 34 -5.36 14.74 8.49
CA LEU A 34 -6.28 13.94 9.30
C LEU A 34 -5.51 13.08 10.30
N ILE A 35 -4.40 12.49 9.85
CA ILE A 35 -3.48 11.72 10.69
C ILE A 35 -2.96 12.60 11.84
N ALA A 36 -2.52 13.83 11.55
CA ALA A 36 -2.03 14.77 12.56
C ALA A 36 -3.08 15.11 13.63
N ARG A 37 -4.37 15.16 13.22
CA ARG A 37 -5.52 15.40 14.10
C ARG A 37 -6.09 14.12 14.74
N GLY A 38 -5.49 12.96 14.50
CA GLY A 38 -5.96 11.67 15.03
C GLY A 38 -7.30 11.20 14.46
N LYS A 39 -7.74 11.72 13.31
CA LYS A 39 -9.03 11.40 12.68
C LYS A 39 -8.88 10.40 11.54
N GLY A 40 -9.92 9.60 11.29
CA GLY A 40 -9.97 8.71 10.12
C GLY A 40 -9.06 7.48 10.19
N LYS A 41 -8.54 7.13 11.38
CA LYS A 41 -7.66 5.97 11.61
C LYS A 41 -8.13 4.68 10.93
N PRO A 42 -9.37 4.19 11.10
CA PRO A 42 -9.77 2.91 10.50
C PRO A 42 -9.76 2.95 8.97
N VAL A 43 -10.14 4.07 8.36
CA VAL A 43 -10.16 4.23 6.90
C VAL A 43 -8.74 4.26 6.34
N ILE A 44 -7.87 5.10 6.92
CA ILE A 44 -6.51 5.29 6.42
C ILE A 44 -5.65 4.05 6.66
N VAL A 45 -5.67 3.49 7.87
CA VAL A 45 -4.92 2.27 8.18
C VAL A 45 -5.49 1.08 7.42
N GLY A 46 -6.83 0.98 7.31
CA GLY A 46 -7.49 -0.05 6.51
C GLY A 46 -7.09 -0.01 5.03
N ALA A 47 -7.06 1.18 4.43
CA ALA A 47 -6.61 1.37 3.05
C ALA A 47 -5.13 0.98 2.87
N MET A 48 -4.25 1.37 3.80
CA MET A 48 -2.84 0.96 3.76
C MET A 48 -2.68 -0.56 3.87
N VAL A 49 -3.39 -1.20 4.79
CA VAL A 49 -3.37 -2.66 4.94
C VAL A 49 -3.91 -3.35 3.69
N ALA A 50 -4.98 -2.83 3.09
CA ALA A 50 -5.50 -3.34 1.82
C ALA A 50 -4.45 -3.30 0.70
N MET A 51 -3.66 -2.23 0.61
CA MET A 51 -2.55 -2.12 -0.35
C MET A 51 -1.41 -3.10 -0.06
N VAL A 52 -1.12 -3.39 1.22
CA VAL A 52 -0.16 -4.42 1.61
C VAL A 52 -0.65 -5.80 1.19
N VAL A 53 -1.92 -6.12 1.45
CA VAL A 53 -2.52 -7.41 1.06
C VAL A 53 -2.51 -7.56 -0.46
N LEU A 54 -2.91 -6.52 -1.20
CA LEU A 54 -2.83 -6.50 -2.66
C LEU A 54 -1.39 -6.75 -3.14
N GLY A 55 -0.42 -6.08 -2.52
CA GLY A 55 1.00 -6.28 -2.83
C GLY A 55 1.47 -7.73 -2.60
N ALA A 56 1.06 -8.34 -1.49
CA ALA A 56 1.37 -9.73 -1.17
C ALA A 56 0.74 -10.71 -2.17
N VAL A 57 -0.51 -10.46 -2.61
CA VAL A 57 -1.18 -11.26 -3.65
C VAL A 57 -0.44 -11.16 -4.98
N LEU A 58 -0.07 -9.95 -5.41
CA LEU A 58 0.69 -9.74 -6.65
C LEU A 58 2.07 -10.40 -6.59
N LEU A 59 2.79 -10.28 -5.47
CA LEU A 59 4.07 -10.96 -5.25
C LEU A 59 3.91 -12.47 -5.36
N THR A 60 2.91 -13.04 -4.69
CA THR A 60 2.65 -14.48 -4.72
C THR A 60 2.36 -14.94 -6.15
N ALA A 61 1.51 -14.20 -6.88
CA ALA A 61 1.22 -14.49 -8.28
C ALA A 61 2.49 -14.41 -9.17
N GLY A 62 3.34 -13.40 -8.95
CA GLY A 62 4.61 -13.25 -9.66
C GLY A 62 5.60 -14.39 -9.39
N VAL A 63 5.71 -14.84 -8.14
CA VAL A 63 6.55 -15.99 -7.76
C VAL A 63 6.02 -17.28 -8.41
N VAL A 64 4.69 -17.50 -8.37
CA VAL A 64 4.06 -18.65 -9.03
C VAL A 64 4.31 -18.62 -10.55
N ALA A 65 4.22 -17.44 -11.18
CA ALA A 65 4.52 -17.28 -12.60
C ALA A 65 5.99 -17.63 -12.92
N ALA A 66 6.93 -17.15 -12.10
CA ALA A 66 8.35 -17.44 -12.25
C ALA A 66 8.66 -18.94 -12.11
N ILE A 67 8.10 -19.61 -11.10
CA ILE A 67 8.26 -21.07 -10.89
C ILE A 67 7.70 -21.86 -12.07
N LYS A 68 6.59 -21.40 -12.65
CA LYS A 68 5.97 -22.02 -13.84
C LYS A 68 6.76 -21.77 -15.14
N GLY A 69 7.86 -21.01 -15.10
CA GLY A 69 8.65 -20.68 -16.28
C GLY A 69 7.95 -19.71 -17.24
N GLN A 70 7.04 -18.87 -16.71
CA GLN A 70 6.44 -17.80 -17.49
C GLN A 70 7.52 -16.80 -17.95
N PRO A 71 7.36 -16.15 -19.11
CA PRO A 71 8.32 -15.19 -19.61
C PRO A 71 8.37 -13.92 -18.75
N TYR A 72 9.48 -13.16 -18.87
CA TYR A 72 9.76 -11.97 -18.07
C TYR A 72 8.61 -10.95 -18.03
N HIS A 73 7.96 -10.70 -19.16
CA HIS A 73 6.84 -9.76 -19.24
C HIS A 73 5.59 -10.19 -18.45
N VAL A 74 5.50 -11.44 -18.01
CA VAL A 74 4.41 -11.92 -17.15
C VAL A 74 4.76 -11.75 -15.68
N TYR A 75 5.88 -12.32 -15.22
CA TYR A 75 6.18 -12.31 -13.79
C TYR A 75 6.73 -10.96 -13.30
N TYR A 76 7.46 -10.21 -14.14
CA TYR A 76 8.15 -9.01 -13.68
C TYR A 76 7.20 -7.88 -13.24
N PRO A 77 6.13 -7.52 -13.98
CA PRO A 77 5.18 -6.50 -13.53
C PRO A 77 4.50 -6.88 -12.21
N LEU A 78 4.17 -8.17 -12.03
CA LEU A 78 3.56 -8.68 -10.80
C LEU A 78 4.51 -8.57 -9.61
N LEU A 79 5.76 -9.02 -9.77
CA LEU A 79 6.77 -8.96 -8.73
C LEU A 79 7.10 -7.51 -8.38
N LEU A 80 7.33 -6.66 -9.38
CA LEU A 80 7.69 -5.26 -9.16
C LEU A 80 6.54 -4.49 -8.48
N GLY A 81 5.32 -4.56 -9.02
CA GLY A 81 4.17 -3.87 -8.46
C GLY A 81 3.82 -4.39 -7.06
N GLY A 82 3.88 -5.71 -6.89
CA GLY A 82 3.66 -6.35 -5.59
C GLY A 82 4.70 -5.94 -4.55
N PHE A 83 5.99 -5.94 -4.91
CA PHE A 83 7.09 -5.53 -4.04
C PHE A 83 6.96 -4.08 -3.61
N ILE A 84 6.77 -3.17 -4.58
CA ILE A 84 6.61 -1.74 -4.29
C ILE A 84 5.40 -1.52 -3.38
N SER A 85 4.24 -2.10 -3.68
CA SER A 85 3.05 -1.93 -2.86
C SER A 85 3.26 -2.48 -1.44
N ALA A 86 3.73 -3.72 -1.30
CA ALA A 86 3.91 -4.35 0.00
C ALA A 86 4.97 -3.62 0.85
N CYS A 87 6.11 -3.25 0.28
CA CYS A 87 7.19 -2.59 1.01
C CYS A 87 6.84 -1.15 1.37
N VAL A 88 6.32 -0.35 0.42
CA VAL A 88 6.00 1.06 0.68
C VAL A 88 4.89 1.16 1.72
N PHE A 89 3.74 0.51 1.49
CA PHE A 89 2.64 0.61 2.43
C PHE A 89 2.96 -0.12 3.73
N GLY A 90 3.62 -1.27 3.69
CA GLY A 90 3.99 -2.05 4.87
C GLY A 90 4.97 -1.33 5.79
N ALA A 91 5.97 -0.64 5.23
CA ALA A 91 6.91 0.18 6.03
C ALA A 91 6.23 1.44 6.58
N LEU A 92 5.31 2.04 5.84
CA LEU A 92 4.60 3.25 6.26
C LEU A 92 3.50 2.98 7.30
N THR A 93 2.86 1.82 7.29
CA THR A 93 1.77 1.48 8.23
C THR A 93 2.17 1.66 9.70
N PRO A 94 3.26 1.07 10.23
CA PRO A 94 3.64 1.24 11.63
C PRO A 94 4.00 2.70 11.95
N MET A 95 4.61 3.43 11.02
CA MET A 95 4.90 4.85 11.17
C MET A 95 3.61 5.67 11.33
N VAL A 96 2.62 5.44 10.48
CA VAL A 96 1.31 6.12 10.53
C VAL A 96 0.55 5.74 11.81
N MET A 97 0.58 4.47 12.21
CA MET A 97 0.01 4.03 13.49
C MET A 97 0.65 4.76 14.68
N GLY A 98 1.96 4.96 14.67
CA GLY A 98 2.68 5.75 15.67
C GLY A 98 2.21 7.20 15.73
N ARG A 99 1.97 7.83 14.57
CA ARG A 99 1.42 9.20 14.48
C ARG A 99 0.01 9.30 15.09
N TYR A 100 -0.84 8.30 14.86
CA TYR A 100 -2.16 8.23 15.48
C TYR A 100 -2.08 8.11 17.00
N ARG A 101 -1.19 7.24 17.52
CA ARG A 101 -0.97 7.10 18.97
C ARG A 101 -0.52 8.41 19.60
N ALA A 102 0.41 9.13 18.96
CA ALA A 102 0.86 10.43 19.45
C ALA A 102 -0.26 11.49 19.47
N ALA A 103 -1.15 11.49 18.47
CA ALA A 103 -2.31 12.38 18.45
C ALA A 103 -3.31 12.07 19.57
N GLU A 104 -3.52 10.79 19.86
CA GLU A 104 -4.39 10.32 20.94
C GLU A 104 -3.84 10.72 22.33
N VAL A 105 -2.54 10.53 22.57
CA VAL A 105 -1.87 10.96 23.80
C VAL A 105 -2.03 12.47 24.03
N ARG A 106 -1.82 13.29 23.00
CA ARG A 106 -2.02 14.75 23.10
C ARG A 106 -3.46 15.13 23.46
N ARG A 107 -4.45 14.38 22.96
CA ARG A 107 -5.86 14.61 23.28
C ARG A 107 -6.14 14.34 24.76
N LEU A 108 -5.64 13.21 25.28
CA LEU A 108 -5.81 12.82 26.67
C LEU A 108 -5.16 13.82 27.64
N GLN A 109 -3.92 14.27 27.34
CA GLN A 109 -3.22 15.28 28.14
C GLN A 109 -3.99 16.61 28.19
N ALA A 110 -4.56 17.04 27.06
CA ALA A 110 -5.37 18.27 27.02
C ALA A 110 -6.70 18.14 27.78
N GLU A 111 -7.30 16.94 27.80
CA GLU A 111 -8.49 16.65 28.60
C GLU A 111 -8.18 16.62 30.11
N GLU A 112 -7.02 16.09 30.50
CA GLU A 112 -6.56 16.08 31.89
C GLU A 112 -6.30 17.50 32.42
N LEU A 113 -5.59 18.33 31.66
CA LEU A 113 -5.35 19.74 31.99
C LEU A 113 -6.63 20.59 32.08
N ARG A 114 -7.71 20.20 31.39
CA ARG A 114 -9.01 20.88 31.50
C ARG A 114 -9.80 20.47 32.74
N ARG A 115 -9.44 19.35 33.37
CA ARG A 115 -10.12 18.79 34.55
C ARG A 115 -9.43 19.15 35.87
N SER A 116 -8.17 19.59 35.83
CA SER A 116 -7.42 20.17 36.97
C SER A 116 -7.74 21.64 37.17
#